data_AF-A0A7X7IUK4-F1
#
_entry.id   AF-A0A7X7IUK4-F1
#
_cell.length_a   1.000
_cell.length_b   1.000
_cell.length_c   1.000
_cell.angle_alpha   90.00
_cell.angle_beta   90.00
_cell.angle_gamma   90.00
#
_symmetry.space_group_name_H-M   'P 1'
#
loop_
_entity.id
_entity.type
_entity.pdbx_description
1 polymer ?
#
loop_
_entity_poly.entity_id
_entity_poly.type
_entity_poly.pdbx_seq_one_letter_code
_entity_poly.pdbx_strand_id
1 'polypeptide(L)'
;KLAGPQPFVATAPLNLVYIGDTEKMAVPDKGSQMLYLGADAGLMAQNAYLYSASEGLACVVRGMIEHDPLAKLLNLPKHKRVLLGQTIGHPAK
;
A
#
# COMPACT_ATOMS: atom_id res chain seq x y z
N LYS A 1 -6.84 -4.93 10.84
CA LYS A 1 -5.74 -5.70 11.47
C LYS A 1 -4.72 -6.19 10.43
N LEU A 2 -5.11 -6.93 9.38
CA LEU A 2 -4.14 -7.43 8.39
C LEU A 2 -3.56 -6.34 7.46
N ALA A 3 -4.18 -5.16 7.37
CA ALA A 3 -3.59 -4.02 6.69
C ALA A 3 -2.32 -3.47 7.40
N GLY A 4 -2.01 -3.93 8.61
CA GLY A 4 -0.75 -3.65 9.32
C GLY A 4 -0.88 -3.71 10.84
N PRO A 5 0.23 -3.98 11.55
CA PRO A 5 0.22 -4.21 13.00
C PRO A 5 0.14 -2.93 13.83
N GLN A 6 0.35 -1.76 13.23
CA GLN A 6 0.40 -0.50 13.97
C GLN A 6 -0.99 -0.18 14.56
N PRO A 7 -1.10 0.26 15.82
CA PRO A 7 -2.40 0.45 16.48
C PRO A 7 -3.38 1.36 15.73
N PHE A 8 -2.87 2.45 15.12
CA PHE A 8 -3.68 3.41 14.37
C PHE A 8 -4.32 2.84 13.10
N VAL A 9 -3.79 1.75 12.54
CA VAL A 9 -4.34 1.09 11.34
C VAL A 9 -5.73 0.54 11.60
N ALA A 10 -5.99 0.07 12.82
CA ALA A 10 -7.28 -0.53 13.17
C ALA A 10 -8.38 0.50 13.44
N THR A 11 -8.01 1.73 13.78
CA THR A 11 -8.96 2.79 14.18
C THR A 11 -9.11 3.86 13.10
N ALA A 12 -8.16 4.00 12.18
CA ALA A 12 -8.27 4.91 11.07
C ALA A 12 -9.46 4.56 10.16
N PRO A 13 -10.17 5.57 9.62
CA PRO A 13 -11.35 5.34 8.78
C PRO A 13 -11.02 4.70 7.43
N LEU A 14 -9.78 4.83 6.94
CA LEU A 14 -9.38 4.30 5.64
C LEU A 14 -7.96 3.72 5.66
N ASN A 15 -7.81 2.55 5.04
CA ASN A 15 -6.53 1.95 4.70
C ASN A 15 -6.53 1.56 3.22
N LEU A 16 -5.63 2.16 2.45
CA LEU A 16 -5.31 1.75 1.09
C LEU A 16 -4.23 0.65 1.12
N VAL A 17 -4.30 -0.27 0.17
CA VAL A 17 -3.31 -1.34 -0.02
C VAL A 17 -2.90 -1.34 -1.48
N TYR A 18 -1.61 -1.10 -1.74
CA TYR A 18 -1.05 -1.08 -3.08
C TYR A 18 -0.61 -2.49 -3.46
N ILE A 19 -1.18 -2.99 -4.56
CA ILE A 19 -0.94 -4.35 -5.06
C ILE A 19 -0.33 -4.24 -6.46
N GLY A 20 0.89 -4.75 -6.61
CA GLY A 20 1.56 -4.86 -7.91
C GLY A 20 1.16 -6.11 -8.65
N ASP A 21 1.04 -6.03 -9.97
CA ASP A 21 0.72 -7.16 -10.86
C ASP A 21 1.93 -7.47 -11.74
N THR A 22 2.65 -8.55 -11.43
CA THR A 22 3.88 -8.91 -12.13
C THR A 22 3.64 -9.37 -13.57
N GLU A 23 2.44 -9.87 -13.90
CA GLU A 23 2.12 -10.29 -15.27
C GLU A 23 1.89 -9.11 -16.22
N LYS A 24 1.55 -7.93 -15.67
CA LYS A 24 1.42 -6.69 -16.45
C LYS A 24 2.74 -5.99 -16.72
N MET A 25 3.83 -6.44 -16.09
CA MET A 25 5.14 -5.84 -16.24
C MET A 25 5.93 -6.57 -17.32
N ALA A 26 6.20 -5.90 -18.44
CA ALA A 26 7.05 -6.41 -19.52
C ALA A 26 8.55 -6.26 -19.18
N VAL A 27 8.97 -6.76 -18.00
CA VAL A 27 10.32 -6.63 -17.45
C VAL A 27 10.86 -8.02 -17.14
N PRO A 28 11.92 -8.49 -17.82
CA PRO A 28 12.38 -9.87 -17.71
C PRO A 28 13.11 -10.16 -16.39
N ASP A 29 13.79 -9.16 -15.83
CA ASP A 29 14.48 -9.28 -14.55
C ASP A 29 13.53 -9.06 -13.37
N LYS A 30 13.50 -10.01 -12.43
CA LYS A 30 12.66 -9.93 -11.23
C LYS A 30 13.05 -8.77 -10.32
N GLY A 31 14.34 -8.44 -10.23
CA GLY A 31 14.81 -7.32 -9.40
C GLY A 31 14.25 -5.99 -9.89
N SER A 32 14.43 -5.73 -11.18
CA SER A 32 13.93 -4.55 -11.88
C SER A 32 12.40 -4.49 -11.89
N GLN A 33 11.73 -5.64 -12.06
CA GLN A 33 10.27 -5.73 -11.97
C GLN A 33 9.77 -5.27 -10.58
N MET A 34 10.39 -5.75 -9.50
CA MET A 34 10.02 -5.34 -8.14
C MET A 34 10.35 -3.88 -7.84
N LEU A 35 11.48 -3.38 -8.35
CA LEU A 35 11.86 -1.97 -8.25
C LEU A 35 10.80 -1.07 -8.87
N TYR A 36 10.36 -1.37 -10.10
CA TYR A 36 9.39 -0.54 -10.81
C TYR A 36 7.98 -0.65 -10.23
N LEU A 37 7.54 -1.84 -9.82
CA LEU A 37 6.28 -1.99 -9.08
C LEU A 37 6.29 -1.17 -7.79
N GLY A 38 7.41 -1.16 -7.07
CA GLY A 38 7.59 -0.32 -5.88
C GLY A 38 7.55 1.18 -6.20
N ALA A 39 8.20 1.60 -7.28
CA ALA A 39 8.17 2.99 -7.74
C ALA A 39 6.75 3.44 -8.10
N ASP A 40 6.01 2.64 -8.87
CA ASP A 40 4.62 2.92 -9.24
C ASP A 40 3.71 3.04 -8.01
N ALA A 41 3.86 2.12 -7.05
CA ALA A 41 3.16 2.19 -5.78
C ALA A 41 3.50 3.46 -4.99
N GLY A 42 4.78 3.86 -4.97
CA GLY A 42 5.24 5.10 -4.35
C GLY A 42 4.63 6.35 -4.98
N LEU A 43 4.57 6.42 -6.32
CA LEU A 43 3.94 7.52 -7.04
C LEU A 43 2.44 7.63 -6.73
N MET A 44 1.73 6.50 -6.71
CA MET A 44 0.31 6.47 -6.33
C MET A 44 0.10 6.88 -4.86
N ALA A 45 0.95 6.41 -3.95
CA ALA A 45 0.89 6.78 -2.53
C ALA A 45 1.18 8.27 -2.31
N GLN A 46 2.08 8.85 -3.11
CA GLN A 46 2.39 10.28 -3.04
C GLN A 46 1.21 11.14 -3.48
N ASN A 47 0.43 10.72 -4.49
CA ASN A 47 -0.81 11.41 -4.85
C ASN A 47 -1.82 11.42 -3.70
N ALA A 48 -1.98 10.29 -3.00
CA ALA A 48 -2.84 10.21 -1.82
C ALA A 48 -2.32 11.09 -0.67
N TYR A 49 -1.00 11.23 -0.50
CA TYR A 49 -0.42 12.18 0.45
C TYR A 49 -0.76 13.63 0.11
N LEU A 50 -0.55 14.05 -1.15
CA LEU A 50 -0.80 15.41 -1.58
C LEU A 50 -2.27 15.80 -1.42
N TYR A 51 -3.18 14.91 -1.80
CA TYR A 51 -4.62 15.11 -1.57
C TYR A 51 -4.96 15.15 -0.08
N SER A 52 -4.43 14.22 0.72
CA SER A 52 -4.67 14.23 2.17
C SER A 52 -4.20 15.54 2.80
N ALA A 53 -3.05 16.06 2.38
CA ALA A 53 -2.54 17.34 2.83
C ALA A 53 -3.44 18.52 2.40
N SER A 54 -3.99 18.52 1.18
CA SER A 54 -4.90 19.58 0.72
C SER A 54 -6.22 19.60 1.50
N GLU A 55 -6.70 18.44 1.92
CA GLU A 55 -7.96 18.27 2.66
C GLU A 55 -7.78 18.28 4.19
N GLY A 56 -6.58 18.55 4.70
CA GLY A 56 -6.30 18.59 6.14
C GLY A 56 -6.41 17.22 6.84
N LEU A 57 -6.16 16.14 6.12
CA LEU A 57 -6.17 14.76 6.63
C LEU A 57 -4.77 14.32 7.08
N ALA A 58 -4.72 13.48 8.11
CA ALA A 58 -3.51 12.75 8.48
C ALA A 58 -3.33 11.54 7.56
N CYS A 59 -2.10 11.33 7.08
CA CYS A 59 -1.79 10.27 6.14
C CYS A 59 -0.41 9.67 6.42
N VAL A 60 -0.27 8.35 6.29
CA VAL A 60 1.02 7.66 6.41
C VAL A 60 1.14 6.44 5.50
N VAL A 61 2.17 6.38 4.67
CA VAL A 61 2.57 5.18 3.91
C VAL A 61 3.39 4.24 4.80
N ARG A 62 3.24 2.94 4.58
CA ARG A 62 3.77 1.88 5.45
C ARG A 62 4.30 0.74 4.60
N GLY A 63 5.59 0.41 4.79
CA GLY A 63 6.16 -0.86 4.34
C GLY A 63 5.84 -2.02 5.29
N MET A 64 5.56 -1.74 6.56
CA MET A 64 5.18 -2.76 7.55
C MET A 64 3.68 -3.08 7.43
N ILE A 65 3.38 -4.11 6.65
CA ILE A 65 2.06 -4.68 6.36
C ILE A 65 2.14 -6.22 6.37
N GLU A 66 1.04 -6.90 6.70
CA GLU A 66 1.00 -8.37 6.73
C GLU A 66 0.87 -8.94 5.30
N HIS A 67 1.94 -8.90 4.50
CA HIS A 67 1.90 -9.21 3.07
C HIS A 67 1.22 -10.55 2.73
N ASP A 68 1.70 -11.68 3.29
CA ASP A 68 1.16 -13.01 2.97
C ASP A 68 -0.24 -13.24 3.56
N PRO A 69 -0.50 -12.92 4.86
CA PRO A 69 -1.86 -13.04 5.40
C PRO A 69 -2.88 -12.19 4.65
N LEU A 70 -2.51 -10.97 4.25
CA LEU A 70 -3.39 -10.08 3.50
C LEU A 70 -3.62 -10.56 2.07
N ALA A 71 -2.58 -11.05 1.38
CA ALA A 71 -2.72 -11.64 0.06
C ALA A 71 -3.67 -12.85 0.08
N LYS A 72 -3.55 -13.70 1.11
CA LYS A 72 -4.45 -14.84 1.31
C LYS A 72 -5.89 -14.39 1.59
N LEU A 73 -6.08 -13.39 2.47
CA LEU A 73 -7.41 -12.85 2.79
C LEU A 73 -8.11 -12.30 1.53
N LEU A 74 -7.37 -11.56 0.71
CA LEU A 74 -7.87 -10.93 -0.51
C LEU A 74 -7.95 -11.91 -1.70
N ASN A 75 -7.64 -13.19 -1.48
CA ASN A 75 -7.58 -14.23 -2.51
C ASN A 75 -6.75 -13.82 -3.74
N LEU A 76 -5.58 -13.21 -3.49
CA LEU A 76 -4.73 -12.73 -4.56
C LEU A 76 -4.03 -13.89 -5.28
N PRO A 77 -3.99 -13.90 -6.62
CA PRO A 77 -3.18 -14.85 -7.37
C PRO A 77 -1.68 -14.60 -7.15
N LYS A 78 -0.84 -15.60 -7.44
CA LYS A 78 0.62 -15.55 -7.18
C LYS A 78 1.35 -14.40 -7.90
N HIS A 79 0.83 -13.91 -9.03
CA HIS A 79 1.40 -12.77 -9.75
C HIS A 79 1.03 -11.41 -9.13
N LYS A 80 0.07 -11.35 -8.20
CA LYS A 80 -0.27 -10.14 -7.47
C LYS A 80 0.44 -10.10 -6.12
N ARG A 81 1.16 -9.00 -5.87
CA ARG A 81 1.99 -8.82 -4.67
C ARG A 81 1.49 -7.62 -3.89
N VAL A 82 1.25 -7.78 -2.59
CA VAL A 82 1.06 -6.65 -1.67
C VAL A 82 2.39 -5.92 -1.55
N LEU A 83 2.41 -4.60 -1.82
CA LEU A 83 3.62 -3.79 -1.83
C LEU A 83 3.67 -2.84 -0.64
N LEU A 84 2.65 -2.00 -0.47
CA LEU A 84 2.58 -0.96 0.55
C LEU A 84 1.17 -0.88 1.14
N GLY A 85 1.06 -0.45 2.38
CA GLY A 85 -0.18 0.07 2.95
C GLY A 85 -0.12 1.59 3.08
N GLN A 86 -1.26 2.26 3.05
CA GLN A 86 -1.34 3.68 3.42
C GLN A 86 -2.59 3.92 4.24
N THR A 87 -2.41 4.58 5.37
CA THR A 87 -3.50 4.85 6.31
C THR A 87 -3.86 6.33 6.23
N ILE A 88 -5.15 6.62 6.14
CA ILE A 88 -5.71 7.97 6.07
C ILE A 88 -6.73 8.15 7.18
N GLY A 89 -6.68 9.28 7.86
CA GLY A 89 -7.63 9.64 8.91
C GLY A 89 -7.63 11.12 9.23
N HIS A 90 -8.32 11.49 10.29
CA HIS A 90 -8.28 12.85 10.81
C HIS A 90 -7.04 13.04 11.71
N PRO A 91 -6.41 14.23 11.70
CA PRO A 91 -5.35 14.55 12.65
C PRO A 91 -5.80 14.32 14.09
N ALA A 92 -4.88 13.83 14.94
CA ALA A 92 -5.11 13.82 16.38
C ALA A 92 -5.32 15.25 16.87
N LYS A 93 -6.27 15.43 17.79
CA LYS A 93 -6.45 16.69 18.51
C LYS A 93 -5.32 16.90 19.51
#